data_AF-A0A453CVW5-F1
#
_entry.id   AF-A0A453CVW5-F1
#
_cell.length_a   1.000
_cell.length_b   1.000
_cell.length_c   1.000
_cell.angle_alpha   90.00
_cell.angle_beta   90.00
_cell.angle_gamma   90.00
#
_symmetry.space_group_name_H-M   'P 1'
#
loop_
_entity.id
_entity.type
_entity.pdbx_description
1 polymer ?
#
loop_
_entity_poly.entity_id
_entity_poly.type
_entity_poly.pdbx_seq_one_letter_code
_entity_poly.pdbx_strand_id
1 'polypeptide(L)'
;LVSEDEAVLGFTSAMVWLAVMTVITALLSEYVVSTIEAASESWELSVSFISIILIPIVGNAAEHAGAIIFAFKNKLVSRIRSSGPVHTH
;
A
#
# COMPACT_ATOMS: atom_id res chain seq x y z
N LEU A 1 13.46 -5.83 30.50
CA LEU A 1 12.07 -5.77 30.00
C LEU A 1 11.85 -4.35 29.53
N VAL A 2 12.00 -4.11 28.22
CA VAL A 2 11.74 -2.78 27.63
C VAL A 2 10.22 -2.66 27.56
N SER A 3 9.66 -1.59 28.10
CA SER A 3 8.21 -1.34 28.11
C SER A 3 7.75 -1.07 26.67
N GLU A 4 6.99 -1.99 26.07
CA GLU A 4 6.57 -1.98 24.66
C GLU A 4 5.32 -1.10 24.36
N ASP A 5 4.90 -0.23 25.29
CA ASP A 5 3.68 0.59 25.17
C ASP A 5 3.94 2.10 25.33
N GLU A 6 5.02 2.62 24.76
CA GLU A 6 5.18 4.07 24.63
C GLU A 6 4.64 4.49 23.26
N ALA A 7 3.49 5.16 23.24
CA ALA A 7 2.91 5.69 22.02
C ALA A 7 3.95 6.58 21.33
N VAL A 8 4.51 6.08 20.21
CA VAL A 8 5.52 6.79 19.39
C VAL A 8 5.05 8.17 18.93
N LEU A 9 3.74 8.43 19.00
CA LEU A 9 3.10 9.73 18.80
C LEU A 9 2.22 10.06 20.01
N GLY A 10 2.48 11.17 20.69
CA GLY A 10 1.60 11.68 21.75
C GLY A 10 0.21 12.07 21.23
N PHE A 11 -0.81 12.04 22.09
CA PHE A 11 -2.23 12.24 21.72
C PHE A 11 -2.48 13.45 20.81
N THR A 12 -1.94 14.62 21.17
CA THR A 12 -2.08 15.85 20.37
C THR A 12 -1.40 15.72 19.01
N SER A 13 -0.21 15.11 18.95
CA SER A 13 0.51 14.89 17.69
C SER A 13 -0.22 13.90 16.78
N ALA A 14 -0.87 12.88 17.35
CA ALA A 14 -1.68 11.92 16.62
C ALA A 14 -2.93 12.60 16.03
N MET A 15 -3.60 13.48 16.77
CA MET A 15 -4.75 14.25 16.29
C MET A 15 -4.38 15.22 15.17
N VAL A 16 -3.24 15.89 15.28
CA VAL A 16 -2.74 16.76 14.19
C VAL A 16 -2.43 15.92 12.94
N TRP A 17 -1.72 14.81 13.08
CA TRP A 17 -1.42 13.93 11.94
C TRP A 17 -2.67 13.34 11.31
N LEU A 18 -3.66 12.94 12.11
CA LEU A 18 -4.94 12.46 11.62
C LEU A 18 -5.62 13.54 10.77
N ALA A 19 -5.73 14.77 11.28
CA ALA A 19 -6.35 15.87 10.56
C ALA A 19 -5.61 16.18 9.24
N VAL A 20 -4.27 16.22 9.27
CA VAL A 20 -3.45 16.46 8.06
C VAL A 20 -3.65 15.35 7.04
N MET A 21 -3.60 14.07 7.45
CA MET A 21 -3.84 12.94 6.56
C MET A 21 -5.24 12.99 5.97
N THR A 22 -6.26 13.30 6.78
CA THR A 22 -7.64 13.44 6.29
C THR A 22 -7.78 14.53 5.24
N VAL A 23 -7.16 15.70 5.46
CA VAL A 23 -7.18 16.79 4.47
C VAL A 23 -6.47 16.39 3.18
N ILE A 24 -5.30 15.77 3.27
CA ILE A 24 -4.55 15.30 2.10
C ILE A 24 -5.37 14.25 1.33
N THR A 25 -5.95 13.26 2.03
CA THR A 25 -6.80 12.24 1.42
C THR A 25 -8.04 12.84 0.76
N ALA A 26 -8.67 13.86 1.37
CA ALA A 26 -9.82 14.54 0.79
C ALA A 26 -9.46 15.21 -0.54
N LEU A 27 -8.33 15.93 -0.60
CA LEU A 27 -7.83 16.55 -1.83
C LEU A 27 -7.51 15.50 -2.91
N LEU A 28 -6.81 14.43 -2.53
CA LEU A 28 -6.48 13.33 -3.45
C LEU A 28 -7.73 12.61 -3.97
N SER A 29 -8.77 12.47 -3.15
CA SER A 29 -10.03 11.83 -3.55
C SER A 29 -10.71 12.59 -4.68
N GLU A 30 -10.66 13.93 -4.68
CA GLU A 30 -11.25 14.73 -5.76
C GLU A 30 -10.52 14.49 -7.09
N TYR A 31 -9.18 14.44 -7.06
CA TYR A 31 -8.38 14.08 -8.24
C TYR A 31 -8.71 12.66 -8.73
N VAL A 32 -8.82 11.68 -7.83
CA VAL A 32 -9.18 10.31 -8.19
C VAL A 32 -10.56 10.26 -8.85
N VAL A 33 -11.57 10.91 -8.26
CA VAL A 33 -12.92 10.95 -8.84
C VAL A 33 -12.91 11.59 -10.22
N SER A 34 -12.22 12.72 -10.40
CA SER A 34 -12.08 13.38 -11.70
C SER A 34 -11.43 12.46 -12.74
N THR A 35 -10.40 11.69 -12.37
CA THR A 35 -9.78 10.72 -13.29
C THR A 35 -10.71 9.56 -13.64
N ILE A 36 -11.56 9.12 -12.71
CA ILE A 36 -12.56 8.08 -12.96
C ILE A 36 -13.63 8.58 -13.94
N GLU A 37 -14.08 9.82 -13.80
CA GLU A 37 -15.03 10.44 -14.73
C GLU A 37 -14.44 10.55 -16.15
N ALA A 38 -13.20 11.03 -16.27
CA ALA A 38 -12.51 11.10 -17.56
C ALA A 38 -12.29 9.70 -18.18
N ALA A 39 -11.96 8.70 -17.35
CA ALA A 39 -11.83 7.31 -17.81
C ALA A 39 -13.18 6.70 -18.21
N SER A 40 -14.26 7.03 -17.48
CA SER A 40 -15.63 6.62 -17.78
C SER A 40 -16.05 7.11 -19.17
N GLU A 41 -15.78 8.37 -19.48
CA GLU A 41 -16.05 8.94 -20.81
C GLU A 41 -15.18 8.30 -21.91
N SER A 42 -13.89 8.09 -21.63
CA SER A 42 -12.94 7.55 -22.62
C SER A 42 -13.16 6.07 -22.94
N TRP A 43 -13.60 5.27 -21.96
CA TRP A 43 -13.78 3.82 -22.10
C TRP A 43 -15.24 3.42 -22.28
N GLU A 44 -16.17 4.39 -22.31
CA GLU A 44 -17.63 4.17 -22.38
C GLU A 44 -18.14 3.23 -21.27
N LEU A 45 -17.46 3.22 -20.12
CA LEU A 45 -17.82 2.44 -18.94
C LEU A 45 -18.49 3.34 -17.91
N SER A 46 -19.43 2.83 -17.12
CA SER A 46 -20.04 3.64 -16.07
C SER A 46 -19.06 3.90 -14.91
N VAL A 47 -19.14 5.10 -14.32
CA VAL A 47 -18.39 5.47 -13.10
C VAL A 47 -18.57 4.42 -11.99
N SER A 48 -19.79 3.89 -11.84
CA SER A 48 -20.11 2.82 -10.88
C SER A 48 -19.35 1.53 -11.18
N PHE A 49 -19.23 1.13 -12.44
CA PHE A 49 -18.47 -0.07 -12.82
C PHE A 49 -16.99 0.08 -12.50
N ILE A 50 -16.38 1.20 -12.86
CA ILE A 50 -14.97 1.48 -12.55
C ILE A 50 -14.76 1.48 -11.03
N SER A 51 -15.63 2.15 -10.28
CA SER A 51 -15.47 2.31 -8.83
C SER A 51 -15.71 1.02 -8.04
N ILE A 52 -16.76 0.27 -8.36
CA ILE A 52 -17.19 -0.91 -7.58
C ILE A 52 -16.45 -2.17 -8.02
N ILE A 53 -16.06 -2.27 -9.28
CA ILE A 53 -15.45 -3.49 -9.85
C ILE A 53 -13.96 -3.29 -10.12
N LEU A 54 -13.59 -2.28 -10.91
CA LEU A 54 -12.21 -2.15 -11.38
C LEU A 54 -11.25 -1.77 -10.25
N ILE A 55 -11.60 -0.80 -9.40
CA ILE A 55 -10.75 -0.34 -8.30
C ILE A 55 -10.41 -1.48 -7.32
N PRO A 56 -11.37 -2.28 -6.80
CA PRO A 56 -11.04 -3.41 -5.93
C PRO A 56 -10.18 -4.48 -6.59
N ILE A 57 -10.38 -4.75 -7.89
CA ILE A 57 -9.56 -5.72 -8.63
C ILE A 57 -8.10 -5.25 -8.69
N VAL A 58 -7.87 -3.99 -9.08
CA VAL A 58 -6.52 -3.41 -9.16
C VAL A 58 -5.88 -3.32 -7.77
N GLY A 59 -6.64 -2.92 -6.75
CA GLY A 59 -6.17 -2.87 -5.35
C GLY A 59 -5.72 -4.24 -4.85
N ASN A 60 -6.55 -5.26 -5.05
CA ASN A 60 -6.20 -6.64 -4.70
C ASN A 60 -4.98 -7.11 -5.48
N ALA A 61 -4.90 -6.85 -6.78
CA ALA A 61 -3.73 -7.22 -7.59
C ALA A 61 -2.45 -6.53 -7.10
N ALA A 62 -2.51 -5.27 -6.68
CA ALA A 62 -1.37 -4.55 -6.12
C ALA A 62 -0.88 -5.17 -4.80
N GLU A 63 -1.80 -5.56 -3.92
CA GLU A 63 -1.46 -6.26 -2.67
C GLU A 63 -0.80 -7.62 -2.95
N HIS A 64 -1.38 -8.41 -3.86
CA HIS A 64 -0.83 -9.72 -4.25
C HIS A 64 0.54 -9.56 -4.95
N ALA A 65 0.71 -8.56 -5.80
CA ALA A 65 1.99 -8.24 -6.42
C ALA A 65 3.04 -7.86 -5.37
N GLY A 66 2.67 -7.05 -4.39
CA GLY A 66 3.53 -6.69 -3.25
C GLY A 66 3.98 -7.93 -2.46
N ALA A 67 3.06 -8.85 -2.16
CA ALA A 67 3.37 -10.11 -1.49
C ALA A 67 4.34 -10.98 -2.31
N ILE A 68 4.13 -11.07 -3.63
CA ILE A 68 5.01 -11.80 -4.54
C ILE A 68 6.41 -11.17 -4.54
N ILE A 69 6.51 -9.85 -4.69
CA ILE A 69 7.79 -9.11 -4.69
C ILE A 69 8.52 -9.30 -3.36
N PHE A 70 7.81 -9.24 -2.24
CA PHE A 70 8.37 -9.47 -0.91
C PHE A 70 8.90 -10.91 -0.76
N ALA A 71 8.14 -11.90 -1.24
CA ALA A 71 8.56 -13.31 -1.21
C ALA A 71 9.80 -13.56 -2.08
N PHE A 72 9.89 -12.97 -3.27
CA PHE A 72 11.07 -13.04 -4.13
C PHE A 72 12.30 -12.43 -3.45
N LYS A 73 12.19 -11.23 -2.87
CA LYS A 73 13.29 -10.60 -2.12
C LYS A 73 13.76 -11.48 -0.95
N ASN A 74 12.84 -12.06 -0.19
CA ASN A 74 13.21 -12.92 0.95
C ASN A 74 13.91 -14.22 0.52
N LYS A 75 13.46 -14.87 -0.57
CA LYS A 75 14.15 -16.05 -1.14
C LYS A 75 15.56 -15.72 -1.65
N LEU A 76 15.75 -14.56 -2.27
CA LEU A 76 17.07 -14.15 -2.78
C LEU A 76 18.03 -13.81 -1.62
N VAL A 77 17.55 -13.11 -0.60
CA VAL A 77 18.33 -12.82 0.61
C VAL A 77 18.70 -14.09 1.36
N SER A 78 17.79 -15.05 1.50
CA SER A 78 18.09 -16.32 2.15
C SER A 78 19.06 -17.19 1.34
N ARG A 79 18.95 -17.19 0.00
CA ARG A 79 19.84 -17.95 -0.89
C ARG A 79 21.28 -17.42 -0.85
N ILE A 80 21.49 -16.11 -0.90
CA ILE A 80 22.82 -15.49 -0.79
C ILE A 80 23.44 -15.76 0.59
N ARG A 81 22.63 -15.71 1.66
CA ARG A 81 23.09 -16.06 3.02
C ARG A 81 23.51 -17.53 3.14
N SER A 82 22.86 -18.44 2.42
CA SER A 82 23.18 -19.88 2.43
C SER A 82 24.44 -20.26 1.63
N SER A 83 25.04 -19.33 0.88
CA SER A 83 26.28 -19.55 0.11
C SER A 83 27.54 -18.99 0.80
N GLY A 84 27.47 -18.62 2.07
CA GLY A 84 28.67 -18.42 2.90
C GLY A 84 29.49 -19.73 2.99
N PRO A 85 30.82 -19.66 3.16
CA PRO A 85 31.71 -20.81 3.00
C PRO A 85 31.28 -21.94 3.93
N VAL A 86 30.83 -23.04 3.33
CA VAL A 86 30.59 -24.30 4.04
C VAL A 86 31.92 -24.67 4.69
N HIS A 87 31.98 -24.64 6.02
CA HIS A 87 33.10 -25.26 6.73
C HIS A 87 32.92 -26.76 6.55
N THR A 88 33.62 -27.31 5.56
CA THR A 88 33.90 -28.74 5.45
C THR A 88 34.76 -29.12 6.66
N HIS A 89 34.21 -29.98 7.52
CA HIS A 89 35.01 -30.76 8.46
C HIS A 89 35.86 -31.78 7.72
#